data_AF-A0A2E3MRD2-F1
#
_entry.id   AF-A0A2E3MRD2-F1
#
_cell.length_a   1.000
_cell.length_b   1.000
_cell.length_c   1.000
_cell.angle_alpha   90.00
_cell.angle_beta   90.00
_cell.angle_gamma   90.00
#
_symmetry.space_group_name_H-M   'P 1'
#
loop_
_entity.id
_entity.type
_entity.pdbx_description
1 polymer ?
#
loop_
_entity_poly.entity_id
_entity_poly.type
_entity_poly.pdbx_seq_one_letter_code
_entity_poly.pdbx_strand_id
1 'polypeptide(L)'
;MSRESVSCPSCQAMFVMPPRARQAGLVLCPRCQGVMAASQLGVVVTDAPAHAARPYSAADRYRSRQKLRQPQRRGVRWAAATAATLMFVFLCWYVWFWPADTGRDEVSGEQGIPAAVSVDVANVTPAVADKPSGDREQDRALNRLLSDLTSQDAQVCQQAISGLLQFPVPDSRRSEVTNHVEKVLESGNPTTRQKVLPLLARWHAKKTVKVLVKVIENSRDREMRKTGIRALGSIGSSESCTALAALMDGAPTQELASLGRALRVAGSLAEDVVGQLLQHTRETVRIEACDVLRQIGGTRSIRRLSDVAQQDTSSNVRKAASHAMERIKNASGR
;
A
#
# COMPACT_ATOMS: atom_id res chain seq x y z
N MET A 1 21.12 -52.12 -16.65
CA MET A 1 20.25 -51.85 -15.47
C MET A 1 18.88 -52.40 -15.78
N SER A 2 18.53 -53.53 -15.18
CA SER A 2 17.24 -54.23 -15.34
C SER A 2 16.08 -53.30 -14.97
N ARG A 3 15.10 -53.16 -15.86
CA ARG A 3 13.86 -52.41 -15.62
C ARG A 3 12.94 -53.28 -14.76
N GLU A 4 13.04 -53.18 -13.45
CA GLU A 4 12.09 -53.84 -12.55
C GLU A 4 10.72 -53.17 -12.65
N SER A 5 9.73 -53.92 -13.14
CA SER A 5 8.32 -53.54 -13.14
C SER A 5 7.74 -53.77 -11.76
N VAL A 6 7.05 -52.77 -11.21
CA VAL A 6 6.43 -52.83 -9.89
C VAL A 6 4.92 -52.82 -10.05
N SER A 7 4.22 -53.72 -9.34
CA SER A 7 2.76 -53.76 -9.31
C SER A 7 2.23 -52.84 -8.20
N CYS A 8 1.25 -52.00 -8.53
CA CYS A 8 0.57 -51.18 -7.54
C CYS A 8 -0.44 -52.03 -6.75
N PRO A 9 -0.35 -52.17 -5.42
CA PRO A 9 -1.28 -52.99 -4.65
C PRO A 9 -2.73 -52.46 -4.66
N SER A 10 -2.93 -51.16 -4.89
CA SER A 10 -4.26 -50.54 -4.90
C SER A 10 -5.02 -50.75 -6.22
N CYS A 11 -4.33 -50.87 -7.36
CA CYS A 11 -4.99 -50.99 -8.67
C CYS A 11 -4.42 -52.09 -9.58
N GLN A 12 -3.47 -52.88 -9.06
CA GLN A 12 -2.75 -53.98 -9.70
C GLN A 12 -2.05 -53.63 -11.02
N ALA A 13 -1.92 -52.33 -11.34
CA ALA A 13 -1.24 -51.89 -12.55
C ALA A 13 0.27 -52.06 -12.41
N MET A 14 0.90 -52.73 -13.38
CA MET A 14 2.35 -52.77 -13.50
C MET A 14 2.87 -51.52 -14.20
N PHE A 15 3.91 -50.91 -13.63
CA PHE A 15 4.62 -49.80 -14.26
C PHE A 15 6.11 -49.85 -13.93
N VAL A 16 6.91 -49.22 -14.80
CA VAL A 16 8.36 -49.16 -14.62
C VAL A 16 8.70 -47.97 -13.74
N MET A 17 9.41 -48.23 -12.65
CA MET A 17 9.79 -47.19 -11.70
C MET A 17 10.93 -46.32 -12.27
N PRO A 18 10.78 -44.99 -12.32
CA PRO A 18 11.86 -44.13 -12.80
C PRO A 18 13.04 -44.13 -11.81
N PRO A 19 14.29 -44.15 -12.27
CA PRO A 19 15.47 -44.33 -11.42
C PRO A 19 15.63 -43.22 -10.36
N ARG A 20 15.20 -41.99 -10.66
CA ARG A 20 15.22 -40.86 -9.70
C ARG A 20 14.25 -41.03 -8.53
N ALA A 21 13.19 -41.82 -8.73
CA ALA A 21 12.13 -42.00 -7.74
C ALA A 21 12.54 -42.99 -6.62
N ARG A 22 13.57 -43.82 -6.86
CA ARG A 22 14.20 -44.68 -5.84
C ARG A 22 14.92 -43.89 -4.75
N GLN A 23 15.43 -42.70 -5.07
CA GLN A 23 16.13 -41.84 -4.10
C GLN A 23 15.16 -40.99 -3.26
N ALA A 24 13.98 -40.69 -3.80
CA ALA A 24 12.99 -39.84 -3.15
C ALA A 24 12.11 -40.58 -2.12
N GLY A 25 12.21 -41.92 -2.05
CA GLY A 25 11.47 -42.75 -1.09
C GLY A 25 9.95 -42.83 -1.31
N LEU A 26 9.38 -42.04 -2.24
CA LEU A 26 7.95 -42.00 -2.55
C LEU A 26 7.71 -41.90 -4.06
N VAL A 27 6.76 -42.68 -4.58
CA VAL A 27 6.38 -42.72 -6.01
C VAL A 27 4.87 -42.71 -6.15
N LEU A 28 4.37 -41.93 -7.12
CA LEU A 28 2.95 -41.88 -7.47
C LEU A 28 2.63 -42.95 -8.51
N CYS A 29 1.55 -43.71 -8.30
CA CYS A 29 1.01 -44.59 -9.33
C CYS A 29 0.43 -43.74 -10.48
N PRO A 30 0.81 -43.98 -11.75
CA PRO A 30 0.25 -43.23 -12.88
C PRO A 30 -1.24 -43.51 -13.10
N ARG A 31 -1.78 -44.64 -12.61
CA ARG A 31 -3.17 -45.04 -12.82
C ARG A 31 -4.12 -44.55 -11.73
N CYS A 32 -3.80 -44.80 -10.46
CA CYS A 32 -4.67 -44.41 -9.34
C CYS A 32 -4.20 -43.15 -8.58
N GLN A 33 -3.06 -42.58 -8.95
CA GLN A 33 -2.41 -41.45 -8.24
C GLN A 33 -2.12 -41.71 -6.75
N GLY A 34 -2.17 -42.97 -6.30
CA GLY A 34 -1.78 -43.35 -4.94
C GLY A 34 -0.27 -43.17 -4.72
N VAL A 35 0.10 -42.67 -3.55
CA VAL A 35 1.50 -42.52 -3.12
C VAL A 35 1.99 -43.85 -2.53
N MET A 36 3.11 -44.35 -3.04
CA MET A 36 3.74 -45.60 -2.60
C MET A 36 5.14 -45.32 -2.07
N ALA A 37 5.50 -45.91 -0.93
CA ALA A 37 6.87 -45.85 -0.41
C ALA A 37 7.79 -46.78 -1.23
N ALA A 38 8.91 -46.24 -1.65
CA ALA A 38 9.92 -46.92 -2.46
C ALA A 38 11.10 -47.32 -1.57
N SER A 39 11.16 -48.58 -1.13
CA SER A 39 12.35 -49.12 -0.46
C SER A 39 13.14 -50.04 -1.40
N GLN A 40 14.45 -50.20 -1.15
CA GLN A 40 15.35 -51.00 -2.00
C GLN A 40 15.00 -52.51 -2.04
N LEU A 41 14.06 -52.99 -1.21
CA LEU A 41 13.65 -54.40 -1.13
C LEU A 41 12.17 -54.64 -1.51
N GLY A 42 11.46 -53.62 -2.00
CA GLY A 42 10.05 -53.72 -2.37
C GLY A 42 9.16 -52.63 -1.76
N VAL A 43 7.91 -52.58 -2.23
CA VAL A 43 6.88 -51.61 -1.81
C VAL A 43 6.22 -52.11 -0.52
N VAL A 44 6.35 -51.38 0.58
CA VAL A 44 5.59 -51.63 1.81
C VAL A 44 4.58 -50.49 1.99
N VAL A 45 3.34 -50.88 2.26
CA VAL A 45 2.20 -49.99 2.51
C VAL A 45 2.45 -49.21 3.80
N THR A 46 2.35 -47.88 3.75
CA THR A 46 2.04 -47.11 4.95
C THR A 46 0.52 -46.98 5.01
N ASP A 47 -0.11 -47.46 6.06
CA ASP A 47 -1.56 -47.34 6.27
C ASP A 47 -2.01 -45.89 6.10
N ALA A 48 -3.04 -45.73 5.27
CA ALA A 48 -3.66 -44.44 4.99
C ALA A 48 -4.45 -43.94 6.22
N PRO A 49 -4.45 -42.64 6.54
CA PRO A 49 -5.54 -42.08 7.32
C PRO A 49 -6.81 -42.10 6.48
N ALA A 50 -7.86 -42.70 7.04
CA ALA A 50 -9.17 -42.84 6.41
C ALA A 50 -9.89 -41.48 6.26
N HIS A 51 -9.54 -40.69 5.25
CA HIS A 51 -10.43 -39.64 4.74
C HIS A 51 -10.31 -39.56 3.21
N ALA A 52 -11.44 -39.76 2.54
CA ALA A 52 -11.57 -39.65 1.09
C ALA A 52 -11.01 -38.32 0.59
N ALA A 53 -9.96 -38.39 -0.24
CA ALA A 53 -9.37 -37.23 -0.90
C ALA A 53 -10.42 -36.61 -1.85
N ARG A 54 -11.02 -35.49 -1.42
CA ARG A 54 -11.75 -34.61 -2.33
C ARG A 54 -10.78 -34.08 -3.40
N PRO A 55 -11.22 -33.88 -4.65
CA PRO A 55 -10.36 -33.31 -5.68
C PRO A 55 -9.86 -31.93 -5.24
N TYR A 56 -8.54 -31.72 -5.37
CA TYR A 56 -7.84 -30.48 -5.05
C TYR A 56 -8.55 -29.27 -5.70
N SER A 57 -9.18 -28.42 -4.89
CA SER A 57 -9.98 -27.30 -5.38
C SER A 57 -9.15 -26.02 -5.45
N ALA A 58 -9.57 -25.04 -6.26
CA ALA A 58 -8.92 -23.73 -6.37
C ALA A 58 -8.85 -22.97 -5.02
N ALA A 59 -9.68 -23.32 -4.04
CA ALA A 59 -9.64 -22.77 -2.69
C ALA A 59 -8.38 -23.17 -1.90
N ASP A 60 -7.81 -24.34 -2.19
CA ASP A 60 -6.59 -24.81 -1.52
C ASP A 60 -5.34 -24.04 -1.97
N ARG A 61 -5.34 -23.49 -3.20
CA ARG A 61 -4.30 -22.54 -3.67
C ARG A 61 -4.31 -21.22 -2.90
N TYR A 62 -5.46 -20.81 -2.34
CA TYR A 62 -5.57 -19.59 -1.56
C TYR A 62 -5.03 -19.78 -0.14
N ARG A 63 -5.29 -20.94 0.48
CA ARG A 63 -4.80 -21.29 1.82
C ARG A 63 -3.28 -21.50 1.87
N SER A 64 -2.68 -22.13 0.86
CA SER A 64 -1.23 -22.36 0.82
C SER A 64 -0.43 -21.07 0.68
N ARG A 65 -0.94 -20.07 -0.06
CA ARG A 65 -0.32 -18.74 -0.18
C ARG A 65 -0.40 -17.89 1.09
N GLN A 66 -1.38 -18.12 1.97
CA GLN A 66 -1.46 -17.43 3.27
C GLN A 66 -0.46 -17.98 4.31
N LYS A 67 -0.15 -19.29 4.29
CA LYS A 67 0.80 -19.89 5.25
C LYS A 67 2.26 -19.44 5.03
N LEU A 68 2.65 -19.10 3.79
CA LEU A 68 3.96 -18.54 3.48
C LEU A 68 4.12 -17.04 3.82
N ARG A 69 3.09 -16.40 4.39
CA ARG A 69 3.06 -14.97 4.72
C ARG A 69 3.07 -14.64 6.21
N GLN A 70 3.39 -15.61 7.08
CA GLN A 70 3.61 -15.30 8.49
C GLN A 70 5.08 -14.89 8.72
N PRO A 71 5.40 -13.60 8.94
CA PRO A 71 6.62 -13.26 9.66
C PRO A 71 6.44 -13.75 11.10
N GLN A 72 7.36 -14.57 11.59
CA GLN A 72 7.46 -14.91 13.01
C GLN A 72 7.62 -13.61 13.81
N ARG A 73 6.56 -13.18 14.49
CA ARG A 73 6.62 -12.09 15.46
C ARG A 73 7.21 -12.61 16.78
N ARG A 74 8.54 -12.76 16.82
CA ARG A 74 9.30 -12.73 18.07
C ARG A 74 10.09 -11.41 18.07
N GLY A 75 9.70 -10.43 18.89
CA GLY A 75 10.52 -9.22 19.06
C GLY A 75 9.86 -7.92 19.56
N VAL A 76 8.53 -7.82 19.69
CA VAL A 76 7.88 -6.50 19.94
C VAL A 76 7.77 -6.11 21.42
N ARG A 77 8.35 -6.88 22.35
CA ARG A 77 8.27 -6.56 23.80
C ARG A 77 9.32 -5.57 24.31
N TRP A 78 10.34 -5.21 23.50
CA TRP A 78 11.43 -4.32 23.94
C TRP A 78 11.27 -2.85 23.53
N ALA A 79 10.39 -2.53 22.58
CA ALA A 79 10.25 -1.17 22.03
C ALA A 79 9.35 -0.23 22.84
N ALA A 80 8.49 -0.76 23.72
CA ALA A 80 7.62 0.06 24.56
C ALA A 80 8.33 0.63 25.81
N ALA A 81 9.43 0.01 26.24
CA ALA A 81 10.15 0.41 27.44
C ALA A 81 11.07 1.64 27.21
N THR A 82 11.52 1.88 25.97
CA THR A 82 12.45 2.98 25.64
C THR A 82 11.76 4.31 25.37
N ALA A 83 10.47 4.31 25.01
CA ALA A 83 9.72 5.54 24.76
C ALA A 83 9.30 6.25 26.06
N ALA A 84 9.02 5.49 27.12
CA ALA A 84 8.61 6.04 28.42
C ALA A 84 9.77 6.73 29.15
N THR A 85 11.00 6.24 29.00
CA THR A 85 12.19 6.84 29.62
C THR A 85 12.60 8.15 28.94
N LEU A 86 12.48 8.25 27.61
CA LEU A 86 12.76 9.49 26.88
C LEU A 86 11.76 10.62 27.19
N MET A 87 10.48 10.28 27.39
CA MET A 87 9.48 11.24 27.86
C MET A 87 9.79 11.82 29.25
N PHE A 88 10.27 10.97 30.17
CA PHE A 88 10.63 11.41 31.53
C PHE A 88 11.84 12.33 31.54
N VAL A 89 12.85 12.06 30.71
CA VAL A 89 14.03 12.93 30.56
C VAL A 89 13.63 14.28 29.95
N PHE A 90 12.70 14.30 28.99
CA PHE A 90 12.24 15.52 28.34
C PHE A 90 11.41 16.42 29.30
N LEU A 91 10.57 15.80 30.14
CA LEU A 91 9.80 16.52 31.17
C LEU A 91 10.72 17.08 32.28
N CYS A 92 11.73 16.33 32.72
CA CYS A 92 12.69 16.82 33.70
C CYS A 92 13.52 18.00 33.18
N TRP A 93 13.92 17.99 31.90
CA TRP A 93 14.64 19.11 31.28
C TRP A 93 13.79 20.38 31.21
N TYR A 94 12.50 20.25 30.90
CA TYR A 94 11.58 21.39 30.76
C TYR A 94 11.26 22.08 32.10
N VAL A 95 11.26 21.34 33.21
CA VAL A 95 10.97 21.88 34.55
C VAL A 95 12.19 22.56 35.18
N TRP A 96 13.41 22.11 34.88
CA TRP A 96 14.63 22.65 35.49
C TRP A 96 15.28 23.81 34.72
N PHE A 97 15.01 23.97 33.42
CA PHE A 97 15.72 24.91 32.55
C PHE A 97 14.86 26.09 32.05
N TRP A 98 13.68 26.32 32.61
CA TRP A 98 12.85 27.48 32.27
C TRP A 98 13.05 28.62 33.27
N PRO A 99 13.69 29.75 32.88
CA PRO A 99 13.78 30.92 33.74
C PRO A 99 12.42 31.62 33.75
N ALA A 100 11.73 31.54 34.87
CA ALA A 100 10.66 32.48 35.19
C ALA A 100 11.32 33.75 35.74
N ASP A 101 11.17 34.87 35.05
CA ASP A 101 11.10 36.14 35.77
C ASP A 101 10.03 37.06 35.18
N THR A 102 9.35 37.67 36.13
CA THR A 102 8.03 38.26 36.12
C THR A 102 8.09 39.75 35.86
N GLY A 103 7.17 40.26 35.06
CA GLY A 103 6.88 41.69 35.00
C GLY A 103 5.86 42.10 36.06
N ARG A 104 6.17 43.18 36.81
CA ARG A 104 5.30 44.23 37.42
C ARG A 104 6.10 44.92 38.55
N ASP A 105 6.00 46.20 38.89
CA ASP A 105 5.07 47.32 38.70
C ASP A 105 5.93 48.62 38.55
N GLU A 106 5.48 49.80 38.08
CA GLU A 106 4.62 50.76 38.77
C GLU A 106 4.21 51.92 37.82
N VAL A 107 3.02 52.45 38.05
CA VAL A 107 2.49 53.69 37.45
C VAL A 107 2.69 54.83 38.45
N SER A 108 3.25 55.97 38.02
CA SER A 108 2.96 57.30 38.58
C SER A 108 3.54 58.44 37.72
N GLY A 109 2.68 59.39 37.35
CA GLY A 109 2.93 60.83 37.52
C GLY A 109 3.90 61.59 36.60
N GLU A 110 3.29 62.41 35.74
CA GLU A 110 3.59 63.84 35.55
C GLU A 110 4.74 64.37 34.66
N GLN A 111 4.31 65.23 33.72
CA GLN A 111 4.89 66.51 33.27
C GLN A 111 6.03 66.55 32.22
N GLY A 112 5.80 67.35 31.18
CA GLY A 112 6.84 68.12 30.49
C GLY A 112 7.04 67.86 28.99
N ILE A 113 6.40 68.66 28.14
CA ILE A 113 6.90 69.01 26.78
C ILE A 113 8.03 70.05 27.01
N PRO A 114 9.20 69.97 26.34
CA PRO A 114 9.39 70.74 25.10
C PRO A 114 10.34 70.18 24.02
N ALA A 115 10.05 70.64 22.80
CA ALA A 115 10.98 71.05 21.75
C ALA A 115 11.91 70.02 21.07
N ALA A 116 11.57 69.77 19.80
CA ALA A 116 12.43 69.88 18.62
C ALA A 116 13.93 69.56 18.77
N VAL A 117 14.34 68.42 18.19
CA VAL A 117 15.62 68.34 17.47
C VAL A 117 15.42 67.50 16.21
N SER A 118 15.47 68.19 15.08
CA SER A 118 15.74 67.66 13.75
C SER A 118 17.09 66.95 13.73
N VAL A 119 17.12 65.70 13.28
CA VAL A 119 18.36 65.02 12.88
C VAL A 119 18.20 64.41 11.51
N ASP A 120 19.21 64.71 10.69
CA ASP A 120 19.30 64.54 9.27
C ASP A 120 19.08 63.12 8.75
N VAL A 121 18.34 63.06 7.64
CA VAL A 121 18.27 61.92 6.74
C VAL A 121 19.58 61.87 5.95
N ALA A 122 20.52 61.04 6.39
CA ALA A 122 21.65 60.65 5.57
C ALA A 122 22.02 59.19 5.83
N ASN A 123 21.95 58.39 4.76
CA ASN A 123 22.42 57.01 4.65
C ASN A 123 21.76 55.96 5.55
N VAL A 124 20.53 55.59 5.19
CA VAL A 124 20.10 54.19 5.30
C VAL A 124 20.00 53.68 3.87
N THR A 125 21.03 52.97 3.40
CA THR A 125 20.79 51.99 2.34
C THR A 125 19.67 51.10 2.86
N PRO A 126 18.61 50.80 2.08
CA PRO A 126 17.66 49.80 2.52
C PRO A 126 18.48 48.52 2.60
N ALA A 127 18.80 48.11 3.82
CA ALA A 127 19.25 46.77 4.12
C ALA A 127 18.21 45.89 3.48
N VAL A 128 18.56 45.32 2.33
CA VAL A 128 17.82 44.24 1.70
C VAL A 128 17.73 43.22 2.80
N ALA A 129 16.55 43.13 3.41
CA ALA A 129 16.24 42.12 4.39
C ALA A 129 16.47 40.79 3.68
N ASP A 130 17.67 40.24 3.89
CA ASP A 130 18.11 39.05 3.22
C ASP A 130 17.23 37.94 3.79
N LYS A 131 16.19 37.57 3.04
CA LYS A 131 15.45 36.33 3.29
C LYS A 131 16.49 35.25 3.54
N PRO A 132 16.33 34.44 4.61
CA PRO A 132 17.36 33.52 5.06
C PRO A 132 17.87 32.70 3.86
N SER A 133 19.19 32.69 3.68
CA SER A 133 19.92 32.05 2.57
C SER A 133 19.49 30.61 2.28
N GLY A 134 18.88 29.94 3.27
CA GLY A 134 18.27 28.63 3.17
C GLY A 134 17.18 28.52 2.09
N ASP A 135 16.31 29.52 1.92
CA ASP A 135 15.24 29.46 0.89
C ASP A 135 15.84 29.46 -0.52
N ARG A 136 16.88 30.30 -0.75
CA ARG A 136 17.58 30.39 -2.04
C ARG A 136 18.41 29.14 -2.35
N GLU A 137 18.95 28.45 -1.34
CA GLU A 137 19.67 27.20 -1.53
C GLU A 137 18.72 26.04 -1.82
N GLN A 138 17.59 25.97 -1.12
CA GLN A 138 16.54 24.99 -1.39
C GLN A 138 15.96 25.16 -2.80
N ASP A 139 15.71 26.38 -3.24
CA ASP A 139 15.23 26.64 -4.60
C ASP A 139 16.24 26.25 -5.67
N ARG A 140 17.54 26.50 -5.44
CA ARG A 140 18.61 26.04 -6.34
C ARG A 140 18.69 24.51 -6.38
N ALA A 141 18.57 23.84 -5.24
CA ALA A 141 18.57 22.38 -5.17
C ALA A 141 17.35 21.78 -5.90
N LEU A 142 16.17 22.36 -5.71
CA LEU A 142 14.96 21.93 -6.43
C LEU A 142 15.10 22.15 -7.94
N ASN A 143 15.64 23.28 -8.38
CA ASN A 143 15.85 23.55 -9.81
C ASN A 143 16.82 22.55 -10.45
N ARG A 144 17.90 22.16 -9.74
CA ARG A 144 18.82 21.11 -10.20
C ARG A 144 18.10 19.77 -10.34
N LEU A 145 17.30 19.37 -9.34
CA LEU A 145 16.53 18.14 -9.42
C LEU A 145 15.52 18.15 -10.56
N LEU A 146 14.88 19.29 -10.85
CA LEU A 146 13.95 19.44 -11.96
C LEU A 146 14.66 19.38 -13.33
N SER A 147 15.86 19.95 -13.46
CA SER A 147 16.65 19.81 -14.69
C SER A 147 17.09 18.36 -14.90
N ASP A 148 17.58 17.71 -13.84
CA ASP A 148 18.07 16.33 -13.88
C ASP A 148 16.93 15.33 -14.17
N LEU A 149 15.71 15.65 -13.74
CA LEU A 149 14.51 14.88 -14.04
C LEU A 149 14.22 14.81 -15.54
N THR A 150 14.56 15.86 -16.30
CA THR A 150 14.40 15.94 -17.77
C THR A 150 15.62 15.44 -18.55
N SER A 151 16.66 14.97 -17.86
CA SER A 151 17.86 14.42 -18.50
C SER A 151 17.53 13.16 -19.31
N GLN A 152 18.22 12.98 -20.44
CA GLN A 152 18.13 11.76 -21.25
C GLN A 152 18.79 10.56 -20.57
N ASP A 153 19.69 10.80 -19.61
CA ASP A 153 20.33 9.75 -18.84
C ASP A 153 19.36 9.16 -17.80
N ALA A 154 19.08 7.86 -17.97
CA ALA A 154 18.18 7.12 -17.08
C ALA A 154 18.68 7.05 -15.63
N GLN A 155 19.99 7.06 -15.38
CA GLN A 155 20.54 7.06 -14.02
C GLN A 155 20.35 8.42 -13.35
N VAL A 156 20.70 9.50 -14.06
CA VAL A 156 20.52 10.88 -13.56
C VAL A 156 19.04 11.16 -13.28
N CYS A 157 18.15 10.78 -14.20
CA CYS A 157 16.71 10.90 -14.01
C CYS A 157 16.21 10.09 -12.78
N GLN A 158 16.72 8.87 -12.57
CA GLN A 158 16.35 8.07 -11.40
C GLN A 158 16.86 8.64 -10.07
N GLN A 159 18.06 9.23 -10.07
CA GLN A 159 18.59 9.94 -8.91
C GLN A 159 17.75 11.17 -8.62
N ALA A 160 17.35 11.93 -9.65
CA ALA A 160 16.46 13.07 -9.51
C ALA A 160 15.10 12.67 -8.92
N ILE A 161 14.49 11.58 -9.40
CA ILE A 161 13.23 11.04 -8.83
C ILE A 161 13.41 10.68 -7.35
N SER A 162 14.49 9.99 -7.00
CA SER A 162 14.77 9.58 -5.63
C SER A 162 15.01 10.78 -4.72
N GLY A 163 15.72 11.80 -5.22
CA GLY A 163 15.94 13.07 -4.55
C GLY A 163 14.64 13.81 -4.31
N LEU A 164 13.79 13.95 -5.32
CA LEU A 164 12.48 14.62 -5.21
C LEU A 164 11.51 13.92 -4.23
N LEU A 165 11.62 12.60 -4.06
CA LEU A 165 10.84 11.87 -3.05
C LEU A 165 11.24 12.23 -1.62
N GLN A 166 12.51 12.59 -1.40
CA GLN A 166 13.05 12.98 -0.09
C GLN A 166 13.03 14.49 0.12
N PHE A 167 12.98 15.27 -0.96
CA PHE A 167 13.03 16.73 -0.92
C PHE A 167 11.72 17.34 -0.39
N PRO A 168 11.79 18.27 0.60
CA PRO A 168 10.63 19.02 1.04
C PRO A 168 10.28 20.11 0.02
N VAL A 169 9.35 19.83 -0.89
CA VAL A 169 8.87 20.79 -1.89
C VAL A 169 7.80 21.70 -1.27
N PRO A 170 7.98 23.04 -1.28
CA PRO A 170 6.96 23.98 -0.80
C PRO A 170 5.71 23.97 -1.68
N ASP A 171 4.55 24.23 -1.08
CA ASP A 171 3.23 24.11 -1.72
C ASP A 171 3.10 24.96 -2.99
N SER A 172 3.72 26.15 -2.99
CA SER A 172 3.77 27.08 -4.12
C SER A 172 4.39 26.47 -5.39
N ARG A 173 5.31 25.51 -5.25
CA ARG A 173 6.06 24.91 -6.37
C ARG A 173 5.56 23.52 -6.77
N ARG A 174 4.56 22.96 -6.07
CA ARG A 174 4.00 21.64 -6.40
C ARG A 174 3.42 21.57 -7.82
N SER A 175 2.83 22.66 -8.31
CA SER A 175 2.29 22.76 -9.68
C SER A 175 3.41 22.67 -10.73
N GLU A 176 4.52 23.36 -10.52
CA GLU A 176 5.70 23.33 -11.37
C GLU A 176 6.29 21.92 -11.46
N VAL A 177 6.49 21.27 -10.30
CA VAL A 177 7.02 19.91 -10.25
C VAL A 177 6.06 18.92 -10.90
N THR A 178 4.76 19.09 -10.69
CA THR A 178 3.72 18.27 -11.36
C THR A 178 3.81 18.40 -12.88
N ASN A 179 4.02 19.61 -13.42
CA ASN A 179 4.17 19.82 -14.85
C ASN A 179 5.44 19.14 -15.41
N HIS A 180 6.55 19.17 -14.68
CA HIS A 180 7.77 18.45 -15.07
C HIS A 180 7.59 16.93 -15.05
N VAL A 181 6.89 16.41 -14.03
CA VAL A 181 6.55 14.99 -13.94
C VAL A 181 5.59 14.56 -15.06
N GLU A 182 4.60 15.39 -15.40
CA GLU A 182 3.70 15.16 -16.55
C GLU A 182 4.50 15.02 -17.86
N LYS A 183 5.49 15.89 -18.10
CA LYS A 183 6.39 15.77 -19.27
C LYS A 183 7.15 14.44 -19.28
N VAL A 184 7.67 14.00 -18.13
CA VAL A 184 8.38 12.71 -18.02
C VAL A 184 7.45 11.52 -18.27
N LEU A 185 6.17 11.63 -17.90
CA LEU A 185 5.17 10.60 -18.21
C LEU A 185 4.91 10.46 -19.71
N GLU A 186 5.05 11.55 -20.47
CA GLU A 186 4.85 11.58 -21.93
C GLU A 186 6.08 11.09 -22.70
N SER A 187 7.28 11.55 -22.33
CA SER A 187 8.52 11.33 -23.10
C SER A 187 9.45 10.27 -22.51
N GLY A 188 9.30 9.90 -21.24
CA GLY A 188 10.23 9.01 -20.54
C GLY A 188 10.17 7.56 -21.03
N ASN A 189 11.19 6.76 -20.67
CA ASN A 189 11.15 5.31 -20.86
C ASN A 189 10.13 4.65 -19.89
N PRO A 190 9.69 3.39 -20.12
CA PRO A 190 8.67 2.75 -19.28
C PRO A 190 9.04 2.68 -17.79
N THR A 191 10.31 2.46 -17.47
CA THR A 191 10.79 2.33 -16.09
C THR A 191 10.78 3.67 -15.35
N THR A 192 11.19 4.75 -16.00
CA THR A 192 11.12 6.12 -15.50
C THR A 192 9.68 6.56 -15.32
N ARG A 193 8.80 6.30 -16.29
CA ARG A 193 7.35 6.59 -16.16
C ARG A 193 6.75 5.89 -14.94
N GLN A 194 7.12 4.64 -14.69
CA GLN A 194 6.63 3.93 -13.51
C GLN A 194 7.16 4.53 -12.21
N LYS A 195 8.46 4.87 -12.15
CA LYS A 195 9.12 5.42 -10.96
C LYS A 195 8.70 6.85 -10.63
N VAL A 196 8.19 7.61 -11.59
CA VAL A 196 7.75 8.99 -11.38
C VAL A 196 6.33 9.08 -10.78
N LEU A 197 5.49 8.04 -10.90
CA LEU A 197 4.11 8.05 -10.38
C LEU A 197 3.99 8.23 -8.85
N PRO A 198 4.86 7.65 -8.00
CA PRO A 198 4.82 7.90 -6.56
C PRO A 198 5.06 9.37 -6.18
N LEU A 199 5.82 10.13 -6.99
CA LEU A 199 6.02 11.57 -6.76
C LEU A 199 4.69 12.32 -6.85
N LEU A 200 3.91 12.03 -7.88
CA LEU A 200 2.55 12.57 -8.06
C LEU A 200 1.66 12.34 -6.84
N ALA A 201 1.70 11.12 -6.27
CA ALA A 201 0.89 10.78 -5.11
C ALA A 201 1.28 11.55 -3.84
N ARG A 202 2.57 11.78 -3.60
CA ARG A 202 3.08 12.42 -2.37
C ARG A 202 2.61 13.85 -2.18
N TRP A 203 2.35 14.57 -3.27
CA TRP A 203 2.03 16.01 -3.20
C TRP A 203 0.53 16.31 -3.16
N HIS A 204 -0.32 15.28 -3.29
CA HIS A 204 -1.77 15.30 -3.03
C HIS A 204 -2.54 16.45 -3.73
N ALA A 205 -2.17 16.83 -4.95
CA ALA A 205 -2.94 17.84 -5.68
C ALA A 205 -4.21 17.22 -6.30
N LYS A 206 -5.32 17.97 -6.28
CA LYS A 206 -6.57 17.57 -6.95
C LYS A 206 -6.37 17.27 -8.45
N LYS A 207 -5.48 18.01 -9.10
CA LYS A 207 -5.08 17.78 -10.51
C LYS A 207 -4.44 16.39 -10.69
N THR A 208 -3.70 15.90 -9.69
CA THR A 208 -3.00 14.61 -9.73
C THR A 208 -3.94 13.42 -9.89
N VAL A 209 -5.11 13.45 -9.24
CA VAL A 209 -6.10 12.35 -9.35
C VAL A 209 -6.48 12.14 -10.81
N LYS A 210 -6.81 13.22 -11.54
CA LYS A 210 -7.16 13.15 -12.97
C LYS A 210 -6.01 12.65 -13.84
N VAL A 211 -4.79 13.10 -13.56
CA VAL A 211 -3.59 12.65 -14.29
C VAL A 211 -3.35 11.15 -14.09
N LEU A 212 -3.43 10.66 -12.84
CA LEU A 212 -3.23 9.24 -12.53
C LEU A 212 -4.31 8.36 -13.16
N VAL A 213 -5.57 8.78 -13.15
CA VAL A 213 -6.66 8.06 -13.84
C VAL A 213 -6.38 7.94 -15.33
N LYS A 214 -6.03 9.06 -15.99
CA LYS A 214 -5.67 9.06 -17.42
C LYS A 214 -4.50 8.11 -17.71
N VAL A 215 -3.51 8.04 -16.84
CA VAL A 215 -2.37 7.12 -16.99
C VAL A 215 -2.80 5.65 -16.84
N ILE A 216 -3.69 5.34 -15.89
CA ILE A 216 -4.17 3.96 -15.66
C ILE A 216 -5.04 3.47 -16.82
N GLU A 217 -5.85 4.34 -17.42
CA GLU A 217 -6.74 3.99 -18.52
C GLU A 217 -6.00 3.84 -19.86
N ASN A 218 -5.03 4.72 -20.13
CA ASN A 218 -4.32 4.71 -21.42
C ASN A 218 -3.12 3.75 -21.47
N SER A 219 -2.66 3.24 -20.32
CA SER A 219 -1.53 2.33 -20.28
C SER A 219 -1.93 0.90 -20.63
N ARG A 220 -1.23 0.28 -21.59
CA ARG A 220 -1.32 -1.17 -21.85
C ARG A 220 -0.43 -1.99 -20.91
N ASP A 221 0.55 -1.36 -20.27
CA ASP A 221 1.44 -2.04 -19.33
C ASP A 221 0.74 -2.23 -17.97
N ARG A 222 0.58 -3.50 -17.59
CA ARG A 222 -0.05 -3.92 -16.33
C ARG A 222 0.70 -3.42 -15.11
N GLU A 223 2.04 -3.36 -15.15
CA GLU A 223 2.82 -2.89 -14.00
C GLU A 223 2.70 -1.37 -13.83
N MET A 224 2.66 -0.62 -14.94
CA MET A 224 2.34 0.81 -14.94
C MET A 224 0.95 1.07 -14.34
N ARG A 225 -0.08 0.33 -14.76
CA ARG A 225 -1.44 0.45 -14.22
C ARG A 225 -1.49 0.16 -12.72
N LYS A 226 -0.86 -0.92 -12.27
CA LYS A 226 -0.78 -1.26 -10.84
C LYS A 226 -0.06 -0.19 -10.02
N THR A 227 0.99 0.42 -10.55
CA THR A 227 1.67 1.53 -9.88
C THR A 227 0.78 2.76 -9.82
N GLY A 228 0.07 3.09 -10.90
CA GLY A 228 -0.93 4.17 -10.91
C GLY A 228 -2.03 3.95 -9.87
N ILE A 229 -2.58 2.74 -9.79
CA ILE A 229 -3.60 2.38 -8.78
C ILE A 229 -3.07 2.54 -7.36
N ARG A 230 -1.83 2.11 -7.10
CA ARG A 230 -1.18 2.28 -5.78
C ARG A 230 -0.98 3.76 -5.44
N ALA A 231 -0.48 4.54 -6.41
CA ALA A 231 -0.28 5.98 -6.27
C ALA A 231 -1.61 6.69 -5.97
N LEU A 232 -2.68 6.33 -6.69
CA LEU A 232 -4.01 6.87 -6.46
C LEU A 232 -4.52 6.51 -5.04
N GLY A 233 -4.38 5.25 -4.63
CA GLY A 233 -4.72 4.80 -3.27
C GLY A 233 -3.97 5.54 -2.16
N SER A 234 -2.69 5.86 -2.35
CA SER A 234 -1.91 6.62 -1.36
C SER A 234 -2.35 8.08 -1.20
N ILE A 235 -3.07 8.66 -2.18
CA ILE A 235 -3.63 10.02 -2.03
C ILE A 235 -4.72 10.03 -0.94
N GLY A 236 -5.45 8.93 -0.76
CA GLY A 236 -6.41 8.78 0.35
C GLY A 236 -7.53 9.83 0.40
N SER A 237 -7.84 10.53 -0.69
CA SER A 237 -8.94 11.50 -0.74
C SER A 237 -10.27 10.85 -1.18
N SER A 238 -11.40 11.49 -0.87
CA SER A 238 -12.72 11.05 -1.36
C SER A 238 -12.77 10.99 -2.89
N GLU A 239 -12.14 11.95 -3.58
CA GLU A 239 -12.00 11.96 -5.03
C GLU A 239 -11.16 10.78 -5.56
N SER A 240 -10.11 10.38 -4.82
CA SER A 240 -9.35 9.17 -5.15
C SER A 240 -10.19 7.91 -4.98
N CYS A 241 -10.98 7.81 -3.91
CA CYS A 241 -11.85 6.66 -3.66
C CYS A 241 -12.90 6.49 -4.75
N THR A 242 -13.54 7.58 -5.16
CA THR A 242 -14.53 7.58 -6.26
C THR A 242 -13.89 7.20 -7.59
N ALA A 243 -12.71 7.74 -7.90
CA ALA A 243 -11.95 7.35 -9.10
C ALA A 243 -11.55 5.85 -9.09
N LEU A 244 -11.06 5.33 -7.96
CA LEU A 244 -10.70 3.91 -7.82
C LEU A 244 -11.90 2.98 -7.99
N ALA A 245 -13.07 3.38 -7.51
CA ALA A 245 -14.30 2.63 -7.70
C ALA A 245 -14.76 2.62 -9.16
N ALA A 246 -14.74 3.77 -9.83
CA ALA A 246 -15.08 3.86 -11.26
C ALA A 246 -14.15 3.00 -12.14
N LEU A 247 -12.86 2.93 -11.80
CA LEU A 247 -11.90 2.07 -12.49
C LEU A 247 -12.23 0.58 -12.39
N MET A 248 -13.07 0.14 -11.43
CA MET A 248 -13.45 -1.27 -11.29
C MET A 248 -14.39 -1.77 -12.40
N ASP A 249 -15.13 -0.87 -13.05
CA ASP A 249 -16.14 -1.22 -14.06
C ASP A 249 -15.47 -1.88 -15.28
N GLY A 250 -14.41 -1.25 -15.79
CA GLY A 250 -13.63 -1.72 -16.94
C GLY A 250 -12.40 -2.55 -16.59
N ALA A 251 -12.03 -2.67 -15.31
CA ALA A 251 -10.80 -3.36 -14.94
C ALA A 251 -10.88 -4.89 -15.14
N PRO A 252 -9.80 -5.52 -15.63
CA PRO A 252 -9.69 -6.97 -15.66
C PRO A 252 -9.69 -7.53 -14.23
N THR A 253 -10.22 -8.75 -14.04
CA THR A 253 -10.32 -9.40 -12.71
C THR A 253 -9.00 -9.45 -11.95
N GLN A 254 -7.89 -9.55 -12.68
CA GLN A 254 -6.54 -9.60 -12.11
C GLN A 254 -6.07 -8.28 -11.46
N GLU A 255 -6.76 -7.17 -11.74
CA GLU A 255 -6.48 -5.85 -11.19
C GLU A 255 -7.46 -5.42 -10.10
N LEU A 256 -8.62 -6.08 -9.99
CA LEU A 256 -9.58 -5.84 -8.92
C LEU A 256 -8.93 -5.93 -7.53
N ALA A 257 -8.09 -6.94 -7.30
CA ALA A 257 -7.34 -7.06 -6.05
C ALA A 257 -6.37 -5.89 -5.79
N SER A 258 -5.90 -5.20 -6.84
CA SER A 258 -5.06 -4.00 -6.68
C SER A 258 -5.91 -2.77 -6.38
N LEU A 259 -7.04 -2.60 -7.06
CA LEU A 259 -8.01 -1.53 -6.79
C LEU A 259 -8.61 -1.67 -5.39
N GLY A 260 -9.03 -2.87 -4.99
CA GLY A 260 -9.53 -3.12 -3.65
C GLY A 260 -8.46 -2.94 -2.57
N ARG A 261 -7.18 -3.25 -2.83
CA ARG A 261 -6.09 -2.87 -1.90
C ARG A 261 -5.95 -1.36 -1.75
N ALA A 262 -6.04 -0.60 -2.84
CA ALA A 262 -5.98 0.85 -2.78
C ALA A 262 -7.15 1.44 -1.97
N LEU A 263 -8.37 0.94 -2.18
CA LEU A 263 -9.56 1.35 -1.40
C LEU A 263 -9.44 0.99 0.09
N ARG A 264 -8.84 -0.16 0.41
CA ARG A 264 -8.56 -0.55 1.81
C ARG A 264 -7.62 0.40 2.53
N VAL A 265 -6.63 0.97 1.82
CA VAL A 265 -5.69 1.93 2.40
C VAL A 265 -6.40 3.23 2.79
N ALA A 266 -7.40 3.65 2.01
CA ALA A 266 -8.22 4.83 2.35
C ALA A 266 -9.15 4.60 3.57
N GLY A 267 -9.38 3.35 3.97
CA GLY A 267 -10.11 3.01 5.19
C GLY A 267 -11.57 3.47 5.15
N SER A 268 -12.02 4.16 6.21
CA SER A 268 -13.41 4.61 6.37
C SER A 268 -13.86 5.60 5.28
N LEU A 269 -12.94 6.34 4.66
CA LEU A 269 -13.25 7.26 3.56
C LEU A 269 -13.79 6.53 2.32
N ALA A 270 -13.41 5.27 2.14
CA ALA A 270 -13.88 4.44 1.04
C ALA A 270 -15.19 3.71 1.35
N GLU A 271 -15.66 3.68 2.60
CA GLU A 271 -16.79 2.82 3.03
C GLU A 271 -18.07 3.09 2.22
N ASP A 272 -18.36 4.38 1.99
CA ASP A 272 -19.57 4.77 1.26
C ASP A 272 -19.52 4.36 -0.21
N VAL A 273 -18.42 4.70 -0.88
CA VAL A 273 -18.18 4.36 -2.29
C VAL A 273 -18.13 2.84 -2.49
N VAL A 274 -17.46 2.11 -1.58
CA VAL A 274 -17.37 0.64 -1.66
C VAL A 274 -18.72 -0.01 -1.45
N GLY A 275 -19.60 0.53 -0.62
CA GLY A 275 -20.95 -0.06 -0.49
C GLY A 275 -21.81 0.12 -1.73
N GLN A 276 -21.57 1.15 -2.56
CA GLN A 276 -22.23 1.24 -3.87
C GLN A 276 -21.78 0.10 -4.80
N LEU A 277 -20.50 -0.31 -4.71
CA LEU A 277 -19.96 -1.44 -5.48
C LEU A 277 -20.59 -2.79 -5.10
N LEU A 278 -21.28 -2.90 -3.97
CA LEU A 278 -22.05 -4.10 -3.62
C LEU A 278 -23.26 -4.32 -4.53
N GLN A 279 -23.69 -3.32 -5.31
CA GLN A 279 -24.77 -3.46 -6.30
C GLN A 279 -24.23 -3.51 -7.73
N HIS A 280 -22.92 -3.67 -7.89
CA HIS A 280 -22.28 -3.69 -9.20
C HIS A 280 -22.71 -4.92 -10.03
N THR A 281 -22.87 -4.74 -11.34
CA THR A 281 -23.35 -5.78 -12.27
C THR A 281 -22.47 -7.04 -12.26
N ARG A 282 -21.15 -6.86 -12.27
CA ARG A 282 -20.16 -7.96 -12.19
C ARG A 282 -20.04 -8.53 -10.78
N GLU A 283 -20.26 -9.84 -10.67
CA GLU A 283 -20.05 -10.62 -9.44
C GLU A 283 -18.65 -10.43 -8.82
N THR A 284 -17.60 -10.42 -9.64
CA THR A 284 -16.22 -10.30 -9.15
C THR A 284 -15.94 -8.97 -8.44
N VAL A 285 -16.60 -7.89 -8.87
CA VAL A 285 -16.51 -6.57 -8.23
C VAL A 285 -17.25 -6.58 -6.89
N ARG A 286 -18.45 -7.16 -6.84
CA ARG A 286 -19.21 -7.32 -5.58
C ARG A 286 -18.43 -8.13 -4.55
N ILE A 287 -17.77 -9.21 -4.96
CA ILE A 287 -16.91 -10.02 -4.07
C ILE A 287 -15.73 -9.20 -3.54
N GLU A 288 -15.04 -8.42 -4.38
CA GLU A 288 -13.94 -7.57 -3.92
C GLU A 288 -14.47 -6.48 -2.96
N ALA A 289 -15.62 -5.88 -3.24
CA ALA A 289 -16.26 -4.92 -2.34
C ALA A 289 -16.54 -5.52 -0.95
N CYS A 290 -17.01 -6.78 -0.89
CA CYS A 290 -17.14 -7.52 0.37
C CYS A 290 -15.79 -7.67 1.11
N ASP A 291 -14.68 -7.99 0.41
CA ASP A 291 -13.35 -8.10 1.04
C ASP A 291 -12.81 -6.74 1.53
N VAL A 292 -13.11 -5.66 0.81
CA VAL A 292 -12.74 -4.30 1.20
C VAL A 292 -13.49 -3.90 2.48
N LEU A 293 -14.82 -4.07 2.53
CA LEU A 293 -15.63 -3.77 3.73
C LEU A 293 -15.27 -4.67 4.91
N ARG A 294 -14.89 -5.92 4.67
CA ARG A 294 -14.35 -6.82 5.71
C ARG A 294 -13.16 -6.20 6.44
N GLN A 295 -12.29 -5.50 5.72
CA GLN A 295 -11.07 -4.92 6.28
C GLN A 295 -11.30 -3.53 6.87
N ILE A 296 -12.19 -2.72 6.27
CA ILE A 296 -12.63 -1.45 6.85
C ILE A 296 -13.32 -1.70 8.20
N GLY A 297 -14.24 -2.68 8.22
CA GLY A 297 -14.95 -3.10 9.42
C GLY A 297 -15.97 -2.08 9.92
N GLY A 298 -16.46 -2.30 11.14
CA GLY A 298 -17.46 -1.44 11.78
C GLY A 298 -18.90 -1.87 11.53
N THR A 299 -19.82 -1.25 12.26
CA THR A 299 -21.25 -1.59 12.29
C THR A 299 -21.94 -1.30 10.96
N ARG A 300 -21.56 -0.21 10.27
CA ARG A 300 -22.08 0.15 8.95
C ARG A 300 -21.71 -0.90 7.89
N SER A 301 -20.45 -1.32 7.86
CA SER A 301 -19.99 -2.42 7.00
C SER A 301 -20.73 -3.73 7.29
N ILE A 302 -20.95 -4.10 8.55
CA ILE A 302 -21.74 -5.30 8.91
C ILE A 302 -23.16 -5.19 8.37
N ARG A 303 -23.83 -4.05 8.52
CA ARG A 303 -25.20 -3.85 8.01
C ARG A 303 -25.26 -4.07 6.50
N ARG A 304 -24.39 -3.40 5.73
CA ARG A 304 -24.33 -3.53 4.27
C ARG A 304 -24.05 -4.97 3.82
N LEU A 305 -23.12 -5.66 4.50
CA LEU A 305 -22.80 -7.06 4.21
C LEU A 305 -23.95 -8.02 4.57
N SER A 306 -24.74 -7.71 5.60
CA SER A 306 -25.92 -8.51 5.98
C SER A 306 -26.98 -8.51 4.88
N ASP A 307 -27.24 -7.35 4.30
CA ASP A 307 -28.22 -7.20 3.21
C ASP A 307 -27.78 -8.03 1.99
N VAL A 308 -26.50 -7.92 1.62
CA VAL A 308 -25.90 -8.71 0.51
C VAL A 308 -25.93 -10.21 0.79
N ALA A 309 -25.65 -10.63 2.02
CA ALA A 309 -25.68 -12.05 2.41
C ALA A 309 -27.06 -12.68 2.25
N GLN A 310 -28.13 -11.89 2.37
CA GLN A 310 -29.52 -12.35 2.27
C GLN A 310 -30.09 -12.22 0.86
N GLN A 311 -29.77 -11.12 0.17
CA GLN A 311 -30.50 -10.68 -1.02
C GLN A 311 -29.73 -10.85 -2.34
N ASP A 312 -28.39 -11.00 -2.31
CA ASP A 312 -27.62 -11.10 -3.57
C ASP A 312 -28.01 -12.35 -4.35
N THR A 313 -28.13 -12.22 -5.67
CA THR A 313 -28.50 -13.31 -6.57
C THR A 313 -27.44 -14.42 -6.61
N SER A 314 -26.16 -14.07 -6.49
CA SER A 314 -25.04 -15.01 -6.55
C SER A 314 -24.74 -15.65 -5.20
N SER A 315 -24.73 -16.99 -5.17
CA SER A 315 -24.34 -17.77 -4.00
C SER A 315 -22.91 -17.47 -3.55
N ASN A 316 -22.00 -17.15 -4.48
CA ASN A 316 -20.62 -16.81 -4.15
C ASN A 316 -20.53 -15.47 -3.42
N VAL A 317 -21.30 -14.47 -3.87
CA VAL A 317 -21.34 -13.15 -3.22
C VAL A 317 -21.97 -13.26 -1.84
N ARG A 318 -23.08 -14.00 -1.70
CA ARG A 318 -23.70 -14.25 -0.38
C ARG A 318 -22.72 -14.89 0.61
N LYS A 319 -21.97 -15.92 0.17
CA LYS A 319 -20.93 -16.56 0.98
C LYS A 319 -19.79 -15.60 1.35
N ALA A 320 -19.33 -14.79 0.39
CA ALA A 320 -18.29 -13.80 0.62
C ALA A 320 -18.72 -12.76 1.67
N ALA A 321 -19.97 -12.28 1.59
CA ALA A 321 -20.54 -11.34 2.54
C ALA A 321 -20.68 -11.94 3.96
N SER A 322 -21.20 -13.17 4.08
CA SER A 322 -21.29 -13.87 5.37
C SER A 322 -19.91 -14.08 6.01
N HIS A 323 -18.94 -14.54 5.24
CA HIS A 323 -17.56 -14.72 5.73
C HIS A 323 -16.92 -13.38 6.12
N ALA A 324 -17.18 -12.30 5.37
CA ALA A 324 -16.71 -10.97 5.70
C ALA A 324 -17.27 -10.49 7.06
N MET A 325 -18.57 -10.64 7.29
CA MET A 325 -19.18 -10.27 8.57
C MET A 325 -18.62 -11.08 9.75
N GLU A 326 -18.49 -12.40 9.60
CA GLU A 326 -17.93 -13.27 10.63
C GLU A 326 -16.51 -12.81 11.02
N ARG A 327 -15.70 -12.48 10.01
CA ARG A 327 -14.34 -11.95 10.21
C ARG A 327 -14.31 -10.61 10.94
N ILE A 328 -15.27 -9.71 10.68
CA ILE A 328 -15.37 -8.45 11.42
C ILE A 328 -15.77 -8.72 12.88
N LYS A 329 -16.83 -9.51 13.11
CA LYS A 329 -17.31 -9.86 14.47
C LYS A 329 -16.22 -10.51 15.31
N ASN A 330 -15.48 -11.46 14.73
CA ASN A 330 -14.38 -12.16 15.40
C ASN A 330 -13.16 -11.25 15.69
N ALA A 331 -13.03 -10.13 14.98
CA ALA A 331 -12.00 -9.14 15.24
C ALA A 331 -12.45 -8.11 16.30
N SER A 332 -13.75 -7.80 16.39
CA SER A 332 -14.31 -6.89 17.39
C SER A 332 -14.60 -7.53 18.75
N GLY A 333 -14.71 -8.85 18.83
CA GLY A 333 -14.95 -9.60 20.07
C GLY A 333 -13.69 -10.07 20.81
N ARG A 334 -12.51 -9.50 20.50
CA ARG A 334 -11.24 -9.73 21.19
C ARG A 334 -10.75 -8.44 21.83
#